data_AF-A0A0D6TB83-F1
#
_entry.id   AF-A0A0D6TB83-F1
#
_cell.length_a   1.000
_cell.length_b   1.000
_cell.length_c   1.000
_cell.angle_alpha   90.00
_cell.angle_beta   90.00
_cell.angle_gamma   90.00
#
_symmetry.space_group_name_H-M   'P 1'
#
loop_
_entity.id
_entity.type
_entity.pdbx_description
1 polymer ?
#
loop_
_entity_poly.entity_id
_entity_poly.type
_entity_poly.pdbx_seq_one_letter_code
_entity_poly.pdbx_strand_id
1 'polypeptide(L)' 'MIINIAVGPISRKTMNDLHEYMRSFSPKPHMAFWADDQAYLELTSLEALELLKAQFPEIELHILDRQYSPS' A
#
# COMPACT_ATOMS: atom_id res chain seq x y z
N MET A 1 -3.25 9.72 10.81
CA MET A 1 -2.95 10.21 9.45
C MET A 1 -3.09 9.04 8.51
N ILE A 2 -3.84 9.18 7.43
CA ILE A 2 -3.92 8.17 6.36
C ILE A 2 -2.94 8.57 5.26
N ILE A 3 -2.21 7.58 4.76
CA ILE A 3 -1.28 7.66 3.63
C ILE A 3 -1.89 6.79 2.54
N ASN A 4 -2.38 7.41 1.48
CA ASN A 4 -2.89 6.71 0.31
C ASN A 4 -1.73 6.46 -0.64
N ILE A 5 -1.60 5.26 -1.15
CA ILE A 5 -0.48 4.85 -1.99
C ILE A 5 -1.05 4.12 -3.20
N ALA A 6 -0.71 4.60 -4.39
CA ALA A 6 -0.83 3.80 -5.60
C ALA A 6 0.39 2.88 -5.70
N VAL A 7 0.15 1.59 -5.83
CA VAL A 7 1.21 0.58 -5.95
C VAL A 7 1.53 0.40 -7.43
N GLY A 8 2.80 0.29 -7.81
CA GLY A 8 3.22 0.08 -9.19
C GLY A 8 2.55 -1.13 -9.84
N PRO A 9 2.75 -1.34 -11.15
CA PRO A 9 2.17 -2.48 -11.85
C PRO A 9 2.63 -3.79 -11.20
N ILE A 10 1.73 -4.43 -10.45
CA ILE A 10 1.98 -5.68 -9.74
C ILE A 10 0.90 -6.70 -10.07
N SER A 11 1.23 -7.98 -9.90
CA SER A 11 0.24 -9.04 -10.03
C SER A 11 -0.70 -9.07 -8.81
N ARG A 12 -1.89 -9.66 -8.96
CA ARG A 12 -2.79 -9.94 -7.82
C ARG A 12 -2.13 -10.83 -6.76
N LYS A 13 -1.27 -11.76 -7.19
CA LYS A 13 -0.49 -12.58 -6.27
C LYS A 13 0.45 -11.73 -5.42
N THR A 14 1.23 -10.85 -6.05
CA THR A 14 2.13 -9.91 -5.37
C THR A 14 1.36 -9.01 -4.40
N MET A 15 0.16 -8.56 -4.77
CA MET A 15 -0.68 -7.77 -3.87
C MET A 15 -1.15 -8.57 -2.64
N ASN A 16 -1.48 -9.84 -2.82
CA ASN A 16 -1.82 -10.71 -1.70
C ASN A 16 -0.61 -10.93 -0.78
N ASP A 17 0.56 -11.21 -1.34
CA ASP A 17 1.80 -11.39 -0.57
C ASP A 17 2.12 -10.13 0.25
N LEU A 18 1.93 -8.94 -0.34
CA LEU A 18 2.08 -7.66 0.35
C LEU A 18 1.05 -7.51 1.48
N HIS A 19 -0.22 -7.79 1.22
CA HIS A 19 -1.27 -7.69 2.22
C HIS A 19 -1.07 -8.64 3.39
N GLU A 20 -0.64 -9.88 3.12
CA GLU A 20 -0.27 -10.85 4.17
C GLU A 20 0.91 -10.35 5.00
N TYR A 21 1.95 -9.81 4.36
CA TYR A 21 3.08 -9.22 5.07
C TYR A 21 2.62 -8.08 6.00
N MET A 22 1.80 -7.14 5.51
CA MET A 22 1.28 -6.07 6.35
C MET A 22 0.43 -6.60 7.51
N ARG A 23 -0.36 -7.65 7.30
CA ARG A 23 -1.15 -8.27 8.37
C ARG A 23 -0.28 -8.85 9.48
N SER A 24 0.88 -9.40 9.13
CA SER A 24 1.82 -9.99 10.08
C SER A 24 2.70 -8.97 10.78
N PHE A 25 3.06 -7.86 10.12
CA PHE A 25 4.12 -6.96 10.61
C PHE A 25 3.69 -5.50 10.80
N SER A 26 2.57 -5.05 10.22
CA SER A 26 2.11 -3.68 10.41
C SER A 26 1.42 -3.55 11.78
N PRO A 27 1.94 -2.68 12.68
CA PRO A 27 1.37 -2.52 14.02
C PRO A 27 0.06 -1.72 14.01
N LYS A 28 -0.36 -1.18 12.86
CA LYS A 28 -1.53 -0.30 12.74
C LYS A 28 -2.45 -0.71 11.60
N PRO A 29 -3.73 -0.25 11.62
CA PRO A 29 -4.68 -0.52 10.56
C PRO A 29 -4.13 -0.15 9.18
N HIS A 30 -4.42 -1.00 8.21
CA HIS A 30 -4.07 -0.84 6.81
C HIS A 30 -5.19 -1.43 5.95
N MET A 31 -5.26 -0.99 4.70
CA MET A 31 -6.18 -1.55 3.72
C MET A 31 -5.44 -1.76 2.40
N ALA A 32 -5.77 -2.86 1.74
CA ALA A 32 -5.28 -3.25 0.43
C ALA A 32 -6.49 -3.45 -0.48
N PHE A 33 -6.57 -2.71 -1.57
CA PHE A 33 -7.70 -2.80 -2.50
C PHE A 33 -7.29 -2.51 -3.93
N TRP A 34 -8.19 -2.86 -4.85
CA TRP A 34 -8.06 -2.60 -6.29
C TRP A 34 -9.17 -1.65 -6.70
N ALA A 35 -8.83 -0.66 -7.53
CA ALA A 35 -9.81 0.09 -8.30
C ALA A 35 -9.39 0.01 -9.78
N ASP A 36 -10.29 -0.48 -10.62
CA ASP A 36 -9.99 -0.87 -12.00
C ASP A 36 -8.76 -1.82 -12.07
N ASP A 37 -7.74 -1.47 -12.86
CA ASP A 37 -6.50 -2.23 -13.01
C ASP A 37 -5.36 -1.73 -12.09
N GLN A 38 -5.68 -0.87 -11.12
CA GLN A 38 -4.71 -0.23 -10.24
C GLN A 38 -4.84 -0.74 -8.79
N ALA A 39 -3.70 -1.12 -8.21
CA ALA A 39 -3.62 -1.53 -6.81
C ALA A 39 -3.37 -0.32 -5.90
N TYR A 40 -4.02 -0.29 -4.74
CA TYR A 40 -3.94 0.78 -3.76
C TYR A 40 -3.72 0.24 -2.35
N LEU A 41 -2.98 1.02 -1.57
CA LEU A 41 -2.75 0.80 -0.15
C LEU A 41 -3.11 2.04 0.65
N GLU A 42 -3.82 1.81 1.74
CA GLU A 42 -4.02 2.79 2.79
C GLU A 42 -3.23 2.38 4.01
N LEU A 43 -2.30 3.24 4.44
CA LEU A 43 -1.51 3.03 5.64
C LEU A 43 -1.81 4.12 6.68
N THR A 44 -1.84 3.73 7.94
CA THR A 44 -2.02 4.68 9.06
C THR A 44 -0.72 5.01 9.79
N SER A 45 0.43 4.52 9.29
CA SER A 45 1.75 4.70 9.87
C SER A 45 2.83 4.90 8.80
N LEU A 46 3.73 5.87 9.00
CA LEU A 46 4.94 6.02 8.19
C LEU A 46 5.89 4.84 8.39
N GLU A 47 5.94 4.27 9.59
CA GLU A 47 6.76 3.08 9.87
C GLU A 47 6.35 1.88 9.01
N ALA A 48 5.04 1.69 8.79
CA ALA A 48 4.54 0.62 7.92
C ALA A 48 4.96 0.84 6.46
N LEU A 49 5.02 2.09 6.01
CA LEU A 49 5.53 2.43 4.68
C LEU A 49 7.02 2.10 4.55
N GLU A 50 7.83 2.45 5.54
CA GLU A 50 9.27 2.16 5.52
C GLU A 50 9.54 0.64 5.57
N LEU A 51 8.76 -0.12 6.34
CA LEU A 51 8.83 -1.59 6.35
C LEU A 51 8.52 -2.18 4.96
N LEU A 52 7.47 -1.68 4.29
CA LEU A 52 7.11 -2.14 2.95
C LEU A 52 8.21 -1.84 1.93
N LYS A 53 8.78 -0.63 1.94
CA LYS A 53 9.91 -0.28 1.05
C LYS A 53 11.13 -1.16 1.29
N ALA A 54 11.40 -1.50 2.55
CA ALA A 54 12.54 -2.35 2.89
C ALA A 54 12.33 -3.81 2.46
N GLN A 55 11.10 -4.33 2.60
CA GLN A 55 10.77 -5.72 2.27
C GLN A 55 10.55 -5.96 0.78
N PHE A 56 9.98 -4.98 0.08
CA PHE A 56 9.63 -5.06 -1.35
C PHE A 56 10.26 -3.88 -2.11
N PRO A 57 11.60 -3.77 -2.16
CA PRO A 57 12.29 -2.64 -2.77
C PRO A 57 12.04 -2.50 -4.28
N GLU A 58 11.61 -3.58 -4.96
CA GLU A 58 11.25 -3.61 -6.37
C GLU A 58 9.83 -3.11 -6.66
N ILE A 59 8.97 -2.97 -5.64
CA ILE A 59 7.61 -2.48 -5.82
C ILE A 59 7.61 -0.95 -5.77
N GLU A 60 7.12 -0.32 -6.84
CA GLU A 60 6.93 1.13 -6.83
C GLU A 60 5.80 1.51 -5.88
N LEU A 61 6.04 2.47 -4.98
CA LEU A 61 5.04 2.97 -4.04
C LEU A 61 4.90 4.48 -4.24
N HIS A 62 3.81 4.90 -4.88
CA HIS A 62 3.52 6.29 -5.21
C HIS A 62 2.58 6.86 -4.14
N ILE A 63 3.11 7.68 -3.23
CA ILE A 63 2.29 8.35 -2.21
C ILE A 63 1.38 9.36 -2.91
N LEU A 64 0.08 9.19 -2.76
CA LEU A 64 -0.91 10.10 -3.28
C LEU A 64 -1.08 11.24 -2.27
N ASP A 65 -0.77 12.47 -2.71
CA ASP A 65 -1.06 13.66 -1.90
C ASP A 65 -2.57 13.72 -1.58
N ARG A 66 -2.90 14.25 -0.40
CA ARG A 66 -4.23 14.24 0.26
C ARG A 66 -5.43 14.83 -0.52
N GLN A 67 -5.33 15.06 -1.82
CA GLN A 67 -6.38 15.67 -2.64
C GLN A 67 -7.14 14.70 -3.57
N TYR A 68 -7.01 13.38 -3.42
CA TYR A 68 -7.92 12.46 -4.11
C TYR A 68 -9.14 12.13 -3.24
N SER A 69 -10.17 12.98 -3.34
CA SER A 69 -11.56 12.58 -3.09
C SER A 69 -12.22 12.47 -4.47
N PRO A 70 -12.42 11.26 -5.02
CA PRO A 70 -13.30 11.13 -6.18
C PRO A 70 -14.70 11.56 -5.73
N SER A 71 -15.19 12.62 -6.36
CA SER A 71 -16.54 13.16 -6.16
C SER A 71 -17.60 12.22 -6.73
#